data_AF-A0A1Z9F2M2-F1
#
_entry.id   AF-A0A1Z9F2M2-F1
#
_cell.length_a   1.000
_cell.length_b   1.000
_cell.length_c   1.000
_cell.angle_alpha   90.00
_cell.angle_beta   90.00
_cell.angle_gamma   90.00
#
_symmetry.space_group_name_H-M   'P 1'
#
loop_
_entity.id
_entity.type
_entity.pdbx_description
1 polymer ?
#
loop_
_entity_poly.entity_id
_entity_poly.type
_entity_poly.pdbx_seq_one_letter_code
_entity_poly.pdbx_strand_id
1 'polypeptide(L)'
;MANRDYIVFDFETGSRNPHKTQPTQIAAIALDGRNLAVKGSFNSEIKPILDDEKAVAAGVDPIEDGALKVTNKTREQLAKAPALKSVWKKFCSFVDQYNWKKDPFFNPIPVGFNIIGFDMIIINRLCQEYGPFDEGRQQQKIFSKIHKCDVMDNMHMWTEGDPSIRSISMDTLRERMGLSTENAHDALQDVKDTANIFIKLLKTHRAVYQNIEFDKAFADGNLYVK
;
A
#
# COMPACT_ATOMS: atom_id res chain seq x y z
N MET A 1 -5.87 19.64 12.77
CA MET A 1 -6.24 18.26 12.33
C MET A 1 -5.63 17.23 13.25
N ALA A 2 -6.33 16.13 13.51
CA ALA A 2 -5.78 14.97 14.21
C ALA A 2 -4.58 14.42 13.43
N ASN A 3 -3.39 14.39 14.05
CA ASN A 3 -2.21 13.81 13.44
C ASN A 3 -2.42 12.29 13.33
N ARG A 4 -2.30 11.75 12.12
CA ARG A 4 -2.30 10.30 11.85
C ARG A 4 -1.02 9.97 11.12
N ASP A 5 -0.34 8.94 11.59
CA ASP A 5 0.81 8.40 10.88
C ASP A 5 0.38 7.73 9.58
N TYR A 6 1.32 7.62 8.66
CA TYR A 6 1.14 6.90 7.40
C TYR A 6 1.85 5.55 7.50
N ILE A 7 1.20 4.50 7.01
CA ILE A 7 1.85 3.20 6.78
C ILE A 7 1.93 3.01 5.28
N VAL A 8 3.14 3.16 4.73
CA VAL A 8 3.44 2.78 3.36
C VAL A 8 3.70 1.29 3.36
N PHE A 9 2.97 0.50 2.58
CA PHE A 9 3.17 -0.95 2.53
C PHE A 9 2.92 -1.50 1.13
N ASP A 10 3.43 -2.70 0.91
CA ASP A 10 3.32 -3.45 -0.33
C ASP A 10 3.37 -4.95 -0.05
N PHE A 11 2.74 -5.72 -0.93
CA PHE A 11 2.82 -7.18 -0.94
C PHE A 11 3.49 -7.68 -2.22
N GLU A 12 4.38 -8.66 -2.07
CA GLU A 12 4.59 -9.60 -3.17
C GLU A 12 3.52 -10.70 -3.12
N THR A 13 3.04 -11.12 -4.29
CA THR A 13 1.93 -12.08 -4.40
C THR A 13 2.21 -13.19 -5.41
N GLY A 14 1.44 -14.28 -5.31
CA GLY A 14 1.57 -15.44 -6.20
C GLY A 14 0.75 -15.37 -7.50
N SER A 15 -0.11 -14.35 -7.68
CA SER A 15 -0.95 -14.15 -8.87
C SER A 15 -1.42 -12.70 -8.95
N ARG A 16 -1.99 -12.30 -10.10
CA ARG A 16 -2.48 -10.93 -10.35
C ARG A 16 -3.91 -10.66 -9.88
N ASN A 17 -4.60 -11.63 -9.28
CA ASN A 17 -5.98 -11.47 -8.85
C ASN A 17 -6.03 -11.10 -7.35
N PRO A 18 -6.27 -9.85 -6.96
CA PRO A 18 -6.23 -9.44 -5.55
C PRO A 18 -7.31 -10.12 -4.68
N HIS A 19 -8.36 -10.67 -5.30
CA HIS A 19 -9.42 -11.40 -4.59
C HIS A 19 -9.05 -12.83 -4.23
N LYS A 20 -8.04 -13.41 -4.87
CA LYS A 20 -7.66 -14.82 -4.68
C LYS A 20 -6.17 -15.06 -4.50
N THR A 21 -5.32 -14.09 -4.82
CA THR A 21 -3.88 -14.25 -4.73
C THR A 21 -3.42 -14.54 -3.31
N GLN A 22 -2.29 -15.22 -3.21
CA GLN A 22 -1.62 -15.57 -1.97
C GLN A 22 -0.43 -14.62 -1.74
N PRO A 23 -0.35 -13.94 -0.59
CA PRO A 23 0.84 -13.16 -0.24
C PRO A 23 2.08 -14.06 -0.09
N THR A 24 3.20 -13.62 -0.66
CA THR A 24 4.51 -14.26 -0.52
C THR A 24 5.49 -13.42 0.29
N GLN A 25 5.24 -12.11 0.42
CA GLN A 25 5.95 -11.20 1.33
C GLN A 25 5.07 -10.01 1.65
N ILE A 26 5.31 -9.40 2.80
CA ILE A 26 4.74 -8.09 3.14
C ILE A 26 5.83 -7.21 3.74
N ALA A 27 5.93 -5.99 3.25
CA ALA A 27 6.81 -4.97 3.79
C ALA A 27 6.03 -3.70 4.12
N ALA A 28 6.53 -2.91 5.07
CA ALA A 28 5.96 -1.61 5.40
C ALA A 28 6.98 -0.66 6.02
N ILE A 29 6.75 0.64 5.83
CA ILE A 29 7.43 1.75 6.49
C ILE A 29 6.37 2.65 7.13
N ALA A 30 6.56 2.95 8.41
CA ALA A 30 5.75 3.92 9.12
C ALA A 30 6.39 5.31 9.05
N LEU A 31 5.59 6.32 8.71
CA LEU A 31 6.00 7.72 8.62
C LEU A 31 5.17 8.57 9.58
N ASP A 32 5.82 9.51 10.26
CA ASP A 32 5.14 10.50 11.10
C ASP A 32 4.18 11.36 10.27
N GLY A 33 2.94 11.52 10.74
CA GLY A 33 1.92 12.26 10.01
C GLY A 33 2.23 13.75 9.76
N ARG A 34 3.09 14.37 10.56
CA ARG A 34 3.45 15.80 10.45
C ARG A 34 4.73 15.99 9.68
N ASN A 35 5.84 15.42 10.15
CA ASN A 35 7.15 15.72 9.57
C ASN A 35 7.63 14.67 8.55
N LEU A 36 6.87 13.58 8.38
CA LEU A 36 7.18 12.48 7.45
C LEU A 36 8.49 11.74 7.78
N ALA A 37 9.02 11.88 9.00
CA ALA A 37 10.16 11.11 9.46
C ALA A 37 9.80 9.63 9.57
N VAL A 38 10.75 8.75 9.24
CA VAL A 38 10.60 7.30 9.40
C VAL A 38 10.54 6.96 10.89
N LYS A 39 9.51 6.21 11.28
CA LYS A 39 9.30 5.76 12.67
C LYS A 39 9.60 4.28 12.88
N GLY A 40 9.54 3.48 11.82
CA GLY A 40 9.90 2.07 11.86
C GLY A 40 9.55 1.35 10.56
N SER A 41 9.98 0.09 10.47
CA SER A 41 9.77 -0.75 9.30
C SER A 41 9.36 -2.17 9.68
N PHE A 42 8.67 -2.84 8.76
CA PHE A 42 8.32 -4.25 8.82
C PHE A 42 8.72 -4.91 7.50
N ASN A 43 9.25 -6.12 7.54
CA ASN A 43 9.49 -6.95 6.36
C ASN A 43 9.44 -8.42 6.76
N SER A 44 8.70 -9.23 6.02
CA SER A 44 8.67 -10.68 6.21
C SER A 44 8.23 -11.38 4.95
N GLU A 45 8.99 -12.40 4.55
CA GLU A 45 8.47 -13.45 3.67
C GLU A 45 7.27 -14.15 4.33
N ILE A 46 6.43 -14.75 3.51
CA ILE A 46 5.19 -15.44 3.89
C ILE A 46 5.18 -16.77 3.15
N LYS A 47 4.87 -17.85 3.89
CA LYS A 47 4.67 -19.16 3.28
C LYS A 47 3.24 -19.27 2.72
N PRO A 48 3.08 -19.33 1.39
CA PRO A 48 1.80 -19.64 0.75
C PRO A 48 1.50 -21.15 0.79
N ILE A 49 0.30 -21.52 0.36
CA ILE A 49 -0.07 -22.89 0.04
C ILE A 49 0.62 -23.27 -1.27
N LEU A 50 1.65 -24.12 -1.17
CA LEU A 50 2.49 -24.54 -2.31
C LEU A 50 1.90 -25.65 -3.17
N ASP A 51 0.88 -26.33 -2.65
CA ASP A 51 0.17 -27.39 -3.36
C ASP A 51 -1.03 -26.77 -4.06
N ASP A 52 -1.05 -26.86 -5.38
CA ASP A 52 -2.01 -26.13 -6.21
C ASP A 52 -3.45 -26.62 -5.99
N GLU A 53 -3.66 -27.93 -5.76
CA GLU A 53 -4.99 -28.49 -5.45
C GLU A 53 -5.50 -27.99 -4.10
N LYS A 54 -4.63 -27.93 -3.09
CA LYS A 54 -4.96 -27.36 -1.78
C LYS A 54 -5.22 -25.86 -1.85
N ALA A 55 -4.50 -25.12 -2.70
CA ALA A 55 -4.74 -23.70 -2.91
C ALA A 55 -6.16 -23.47 -3.47
N VAL A 56 -6.52 -24.21 -4.52
CA VAL A 56 -7.87 -24.15 -5.11
C VAL A 56 -8.94 -24.54 -4.10
N ALA A 57 -8.72 -25.60 -3.33
CA ALA A 57 -9.65 -26.05 -2.29
C ALA A 57 -9.82 -25.00 -1.17
N ALA A 58 -8.78 -24.22 -0.88
CA ALA A 58 -8.83 -23.09 0.06
C ALA A 58 -9.41 -21.80 -0.56
N GLY A 59 -9.83 -21.82 -1.83
CA GLY A 59 -10.43 -20.69 -2.52
C GLY A 59 -9.45 -19.61 -2.98
N VAL A 60 -8.14 -19.92 -2.98
CA VAL A 60 -7.06 -19.03 -3.42
C VAL A 60 -6.42 -19.54 -4.71
N ASP A 61 -5.77 -18.65 -5.45
CA ASP A 61 -5.10 -19.05 -6.69
C ASP A 61 -3.81 -19.83 -6.38
N PRO A 62 -3.47 -20.86 -7.18
CA PRO A 62 -2.12 -21.40 -7.22
C PRO A 62 -1.06 -20.34 -7.49
N ILE A 63 0.18 -20.61 -7.10
CA ILE A 63 1.30 -19.69 -7.34
C ILE A 63 1.73 -19.81 -8.80
N GLU A 64 1.64 -18.72 -9.53
CA GLU A 64 2.05 -18.65 -10.93
C GLU A 64 3.58 -18.55 -11.06
N ASP A 65 4.18 -19.35 -11.93
CA ASP A 65 5.62 -19.29 -12.21
C ASP A 65 6.05 -17.90 -12.73
N GLY A 66 5.15 -17.20 -13.42
CA GLY A 66 5.36 -15.82 -13.86
C GLY A 66 5.54 -14.85 -12.68
N ALA A 67 4.74 -15.00 -11.62
CA ALA A 67 4.86 -14.18 -10.42
C ALA A 67 6.16 -14.45 -9.66
N LEU A 68 6.58 -15.72 -9.57
CA LEU A 68 7.85 -16.11 -8.95
C LEU A 68 9.06 -15.57 -9.71
N LYS A 69 9.01 -15.57 -11.05
CA LYS A 69 10.08 -14.99 -11.89
C LYS A 69 10.22 -13.49 -11.70
N VAL A 70 9.11 -12.77 -11.63
CA VAL A 70 9.12 -11.31 -11.43
C VAL A 70 9.75 -10.96 -10.08
N THR A 71 9.40 -11.72 -9.03
CA THR A 71 9.86 -11.47 -7.65
C THR A 71 11.21 -12.12 -7.31
N ASN A 72 11.82 -12.85 -8.25
CA ASN A 72 13.02 -13.66 -8.05
C ASN A 72 12.92 -14.66 -6.87
N LYS A 73 11.74 -15.25 -6.67
CA LYS A 73 11.47 -16.22 -5.59
C LYS A 73 11.32 -17.63 -6.13
N THR A 74 11.60 -18.63 -5.29
CA THR A 74 11.34 -20.04 -5.60
C THR A 74 10.39 -20.68 -4.59
N ARG A 75 9.67 -21.73 -5.02
CA ARG A 75 8.78 -22.49 -4.13
C ARG A 75 9.54 -23.09 -2.93
N GLU A 76 10.80 -23.48 -3.12
CA GLU A 76 11.67 -24.03 -2.07
C GLU A 76 12.06 -22.96 -1.04
N GLN A 77 12.29 -21.71 -1.47
CA GLN A 77 12.53 -20.59 -0.56
C GLN A 77 11.26 -20.28 0.25
N LEU A 78 10.12 -20.18 -0.43
CA LEU A 78 8.82 -19.92 0.20
C LEU A 78 8.39 -21.05 1.15
N ALA A 79 8.80 -22.29 0.91
CA ALA A 79 8.55 -23.42 1.82
C ALA A 79 9.16 -23.22 3.21
N LYS A 80 10.23 -22.43 3.31
CA LYS A 80 10.96 -22.10 4.55
C LYS A 80 10.45 -20.82 5.22
N ALA A 81 9.62 -20.04 4.54
CA ALA A 81 9.06 -18.81 5.07
C ALA A 81 8.13 -19.08 6.27
N PRO A 82 7.92 -18.08 7.15
CA PRO A 82 6.98 -18.20 8.26
C PRO A 82 5.53 -18.29 7.77
N ALA A 83 4.68 -18.96 8.54
CA ALA A 83 3.26 -19.13 8.21
C ALA A 83 2.52 -17.79 8.17
N LEU A 84 1.64 -17.62 7.17
CA LEU A 84 0.85 -16.40 6.93
C LEU A 84 0.19 -15.85 8.19
N LYS A 85 -0.56 -16.68 8.94
CA LYS A 85 -1.23 -16.24 10.18
C LYS A 85 -0.27 -15.65 11.22
N SER A 86 0.94 -16.19 11.33
CA SER A 86 1.96 -15.66 12.25
C SER A 86 2.52 -14.33 11.78
N VAL A 87 2.81 -14.19 10.48
CA VAL A 87 3.31 -12.94 9.91
C VAL A 87 2.25 -11.85 10.03
N TRP A 88 1.01 -12.18 9.69
CA TRP A 88 -0.13 -11.29 9.76
C TRP A 88 -0.35 -10.71 11.16
N LYS A 89 -0.32 -11.56 12.20
CA LYS A 89 -0.42 -11.08 13.59
C LYS A 89 0.68 -10.07 13.96
N LYS A 90 1.92 -10.31 13.51
CA LYS A 90 3.04 -9.40 13.74
C LYS A 90 2.85 -8.10 12.96
N PHE A 91 2.36 -8.16 11.72
CA PHE A 91 2.05 -6.99 10.92
C PHE A 91 0.94 -6.13 11.55
N CYS A 92 -0.18 -6.73 11.98
CA CYS A 92 -1.24 -5.98 12.68
C CYS A 92 -0.70 -5.30 13.95
N SER A 93 0.17 -5.98 14.69
CA SER A 93 0.82 -5.41 15.88
C SER A 93 1.74 -4.23 15.51
N PHE A 94 2.48 -4.35 14.40
CA PHE A 94 3.28 -3.27 13.85
C PHE A 94 2.45 -2.07 13.40
N VAL A 95 1.25 -2.26 12.86
CA VAL A 95 0.36 -1.15 12.49
C VAL A 95 -0.25 -0.50 13.73
N ASP A 96 -0.68 -1.31 14.71
CA ASP A 96 -1.38 -0.84 15.91
C ASP A 96 -0.53 0.07 16.81
N GLN A 97 0.80 -0.10 16.84
CA GLN A 97 1.70 0.81 17.57
C GLN A 97 1.64 2.26 17.05
N TYR A 98 1.21 2.49 15.80
CA TYR A 98 1.06 3.83 15.23
C TYR A 98 -0.36 4.39 15.35
N ASN A 99 -1.30 3.64 15.93
CA ASN A 99 -2.53 4.21 16.47
C ASN A 99 -2.29 4.76 17.88
N TRP A 100 -1.76 5.98 17.96
CA TRP A 100 -1.37 6.62 19.22
C TRP A 100 -2.53 6.84 20.22
N LYS A 101 -3.78 6.92 19.74
CA LYS A 101 -4.97 7.08 20.60
C LYS A 101 -5.65 5.76 20.96
N LYS A 102 -5.25 4.64 20.34
CA LYS A 102 -5.94 3.35 20.48
C LYS A 102 -7.44 3.42 20.17
N ASP A 103 -7.81 4.37 19.32
CA ASP A 103 -9.18 4.60 18.85
C ASP A 103 -9.22 4.37 17.33
N PRO A 104 -10.18 3.60 16.78
CA PRO A 104 -10.26 3.32 15.35
C PRO A 104 -10.29 4.56 14.44
N PHE A 105 -10.78 5.70 14.92
CA PHE A 105 -10.78 6.96 14.19
C PHE A 105 -9.36 7.50 13.94
N PHE A 106 -8.40 7.14 14.80
CA PHE A 106 -7.01 7.57 14.74
C PHE A 106 -6.07 6.49 14.18
N ASN A 107 -6.62 5.40 13.65
CA ASN A 107 -5.85 4.43 12.89
C ASN A 107 -4.99 5.13 11.82
N PRO A 108 -3.77 4.64 11.57
CA PRO A 108 -2.89 5.24 10.59
C PRO A 108 -3.48 5.13 9.17
N ILE A 109 -3.03 6.02 8.30
CA ILE A 109 -3.49 6.11 6.90
C ILE A 109 -2.67 5.12 6.06
N PRO A 110 -3.32 4.18 5.35
CA PRO A 110 -2.62 3.28 4.45
C PRO A 110 -2.17 4.03 3.20
N VAL A 111 -0.95 3.76 2.77
CA VAL A 111 -0.32 4.33 1.58
C VAL A 111 0.32 3.20 0.78
N GLY A 112 0.18 3.23 -0.54
CA GLY A 112 0.79 2.24 -1.43
C GLY A 112 0.65 2.65 -2.89
N PHE A 113 1.12 1.81 -3.79
CA PHE A 113 1.02 2.04 -5.23
C PHE A 113 -0.06 1.13 -5.83
N ASN A 114 -1.13 1.69 -6.43
CA ASN A 114 -2.32 0.92 -6.81
C ASN A 114 -2.97 0.18 -5.61
N ILE A 115 -2.80 0.75 -4.42
CA ILE A 115 -3.18 0.15 -3.14
C ILE A 115 -4.69 -0.07 -3.03
N ILE A 116 -5.51 0.80 -3.64
CA ILE A 116 -6.96 0.72 -3.53
C ILE A 116 -7.49 -0.49 -4.33
N GLY A 117 -6.96 -0.66 -5.54
CA GLY A 117 -7.38 -1.73 -6.46
C GLY A 117 -6.76 -3.09 -6.16
N PHE A 118 -5.76 -3.16 -5.28
CA PHE A 118 -4.99 -4.38 -5.06
C PHE A 118 -4.77 -4.70 -3.58
N ASP A 119 -3.81 -4.07 -2.92
CA ASP A 119 -3.35 -4.44 -1.58
C ASP A 119 -4.43 -4.29 -0.50
N MET A 120 -5.27 -3.25 -0.58
CA MET A 120 -6.35 -3.08 0.39
C MET A 120 -7.40 -4.19 0.31
N ILE A 121 -7.57 -4.82 -0.86
CA ILE A 121 -8.45 -5.99 -1.02
C ILE A 121 -7.85 -7.18 -0.28
N ILE A 122 -6.53 -7.38 -0.39
CA ILE A 122 -5.78 -8.42 0.32
C ILE A 122 -5.85 -8.16 1.84
N ILE A 123 -5.59 -6.94 2.29
CA ILE A 123 -5.73 -6.55 3.70
C ILE A 123 -7.14 -6.88 4.22
N ASN A 124 -8.17 -6.61 3.42
CA ASN A 124 -9.54 -6.89 3.83
C ASN A 124 -9.80 -8.39 4.01
N ARG A 125 -9.35 -9.22 3.05
CA ARG A 125 -9.43 -10.68 3.12
C ARG A 125 -8.70 -11.23 4.35
N LEU A 126 -7.46 -10.78 4.57
CA LEU A 126 -6.64 -11.24 5.70
C LEU A 126 -7.21 -10.78 7.05
N CYS A 127 -7.78 -9.57 7.12
CA CYS A 127 -8.53 -9.14 8.29
C CYS A 127 -9.74 -10.04 8.53
N GLN A 128 -10.53 -10.34 7.50
CA GLN A 128 -11.70 -11.20 7.62
C GLN A 128 -11.35 -12.60 8.12
N GLU A 129 -10.25 -13.17 7.62
CA GLU A 129 -9.83 -14.53 7.97
C GLU A 129 -9.11 -14.61 9.34
N TYR A 130 -8.24 -13.65 9.65
CA TYR A 130 -7.33 -13.73 10.81
C TYR A 130 -7.48 -12.61 11.83
N GLY A 131 -8.35 -11.63 11.56
CA GLY A 131 -8.59 -10.45 12.39
C GLY A 131 -7.49 -9.38 12.26
N PRO A 132 -7.77 -8.14 12.70
CA PRO A 132 -9.06 -7.65 13.20
C PRO A 132 -10.01 -7.17 12.08
N PHE A 133 -11.27 -7.60 12.14
CA PHE A 133 -12.32 -7.30 11.13
C PHE A 133 -13.55 -6.64 11.77
N ASP A 134 -14.24 -5.81 11.00
CA ASP A 134 -15.51 -5.17 11.37
C ASP A 134 -16.64 -5.88 10.62
N GLU A 135 -17.30 -6.84 11.28
CA GLU A 135 -18.41 -7.61 10.68
C GLU A 135 -19.59 -6.72 10.28
N GLY A 136 -19.89 -5.66 11.04
CA GLY A 136 -21.02 -4.78 10.74
C GLY A 136 -20.80 -3.95 9.46
N ARG A 137 -19.54 -3.65 9.13
CA ARG A 137 -19.17 -2.88 7.93
C ARG A 137 -18.50 -3.72 6.84
N GLN A 138 -18.29 -5.00 7.09
CA GLN A 138 -17.59 -5.93 6.20
C GLN A 138 -16.21 -5.40 5.74
N GLN A 139 -15.44 -4.83 6.68
CA GLN A 139 -14.15 -4.23 6.35
C GLN A 139 -13.05 -4.37 7.43
N GLN A 140 -11.80 -4.18 7.02
CA GLN A 140 -10.61 -4.14 7.87
C GLN A 140 -10.70 -3.10 9.01
N LYS A 141 -10.00 -3.36 10.12
CA LYS A 141 -9.92 -2.46 11.29
C LYS A 141 -8.53 -1.91 11.62
N ILE A 142 -7.49 -2.27 10.88
CA ILE A 142 -6.10 -1.87 11.18
C ILE A 142 -5.74 -0.47 10.66
N PHE A 143 -6.39 -0.02 9.59
CA PHE A 143 -6.13 1.25 8.92
C PHE A 143 -7.31 2.22 9.03
N SER A 144 -7.06 3.49 8.68
CA SER A 144 -8.09 4.51 8.61
C SER A 144 -9.25 4.07 7.71
N LYS A 145 -10.47 4.21 8.21
CA LYS A 145 -11.70 3.92 7.46
C LYS A 145 -12.03 5.03 6.46
N ILE A 146 -11.48 6.22 6.66
CA ILE A 146 -11.82 7.43 5.90
C ILE A 146 -10.74 7.72 4.86
N HIS A 147 -9.48 7.78 5.28
CA HIS A 147 -8.39 8.22 4.43
C HIS A 147 -7.56 7.05 3.95
N LYS A 148 -7.17 7.08 2.69
CA LYS A 148 -6.21 6.18 2.04
C LYS A 148 -5.44 7.02 1.02
N CYS A 149 -4.17 6.73 0.78
CA CYS A 149 -3.40 7.43 -0.24
C CYS A 149 -2.88 6.41 -1.26
N ASP A 150 -3.47 6.43 -2.44
CA ASP A 150 -2.90 5.74 -3.59
C ASP A 150 -1.90 6.66 -4.29
N VAL A 151 -0.64 6.24 -4.35
CA VAL A 151 0.42 7.02 -4.99
C VAL A 151 0.21 7.07 -6.51
N MET A 152 -0.40 6.04 -7.11
CA MET A 152 -0.71 6.02 -8.54
C MET A 152 -1.80 7.05 -8.88
N ASP A 153 -2.88 7.11 -8.10
CA ASP A 153 -3.93 8.12 -8.29
C ASP A 153 -3.39 9.55 -8.11
N ASN A 154 -2.54 9.75 -7.10
CA ASN A 154 -1.93 11.05 -6.85
C ASN A 154 -1.02 11.46 -8.01
N MET A 155 -0.21 10.53 -8.52
CA MET A 155 0.63 10.80 -9.70
C MET A 155 -0.22 11.11 -10.92
N HIS A 156 -1.30 10.36 -11.16
CA HIS A 156 -2.22 10.61 -12.27
C HIS A 156 -2.75 12.06 -12.23
N MET A 157 -3.20 12.55 -11.08
CA MET A 157 -3.70 13.93 -10.89
C MET A 157 -2.67 15.04 -11.17
N TRP A 158 -1.37 14.72 -11.23
CA TRP A 158 -0.32 15.68 -11.59
C TRP A 158 0.10 15.58 -13.05
N THR A 159 -0.34 14.55 -13.76
CA THR A 159 0.27 14.10 -15.02
C THR A 159 -0.72 13.87 -16.15
N GLU A 160 -2.02 13.85 -15.84
CA GLU A 160 -3.13 13.61 -16.76
C GLU A 160 -3.16 14.59 -17.93
N GLY A 161 -2.70 15.83 -17.72
CA GLY A 161 -2.67 16.88 -18.74
C GLY A 161 -1.38 16.93 -19.59
N ASP A 162 -0.35 16.14 -19.26
CA ASP A 162 0.95 16.19 -19.94
C ASP A 162 1.04 15.09 -21.03
N PRO A 163 1.01 15.46 -22.33
CA PRO A 163 1.00 14.49 -23.43
C PRO A 163 2.32 13.73 -23.59
N SER A 164 3.40 14.14 -22.91
CA SER A 164 4.68 13.42 -22.92
C SER A 164 4.66 12.17 -22.03
N ILE A 165 3.70 12.08 -21.11
CA ILE A 165 3.60 10.99 -20.14
C ILE A 165 2.75 9.87 -20.73
N ARG A 166 3.41 8.75 -21.03
CA ARG A 166 2.76 7.56 -21.63
C ARG A 166 2.42 6.47 -20.62
N SER A 167 3.03 6.51 -19.44
CA SER A 167 2.87 5.53 -18.38
C SER A 167 3.17 6.18 -17.04
N ILE A 168 2.45 5.73 -16.01
CA ILE A 168 2.73 6.04 -14.61
C ILE A 168 2.96 4.76 -13.82
N SER A 169 3.38 3.66 -14.44
CA SER A 169 3.78 2.45 -13.70
C SER A 169 4.96 2.75 -12.76
N MET A 170 5.12 1.91 -11.72
CA MET A 170 6.23 2.08 -10.77
C MET A 170 7.59 2.15 -11.50
N ASP A 171 7.84 1.28 -12.48
CA ASP A 171 9.10 1.27 -13.23
C ASP A 171 9.32 2.57 -14.02
N THR A 172 8.28 3.10 -14.66
CA THR A 172 8.37 4.40 -15.35
C THR A 172 8.64 5.53 -14.37
N LEU A 173 8.04 5.48 -13.17
CA LEU A 173 8.29 6.49 -12.13
C LEU A 173 9.69 6.38 -11.53
N ARG A 174 10.23 5.16 -11.38
CA ARG A 174 11.62 4.97 -10.95
C ARG A 174 12.58 5.66 -11.91
N GLU A 175 12.47 5.37 -13.20
CA GLU A 175 13.28 6.01 -14.24
C GLU A 175 13.12 7.53 -14.21
N ARG A 176 11.87 8.03 -14.22
CA ARG A 176 11.57 9.47 -14.26
C ARG A 176 12.10 10.22 -13.04
N MET A 177 12.06 9.60 -11.87
CA MET A 177 12.44 10.23 -10.60
C MET A 177 13.88 9.91 -10.19
N GLY A 178 14.64 9.20 -11.04
CA GLY A 178 16.04 8.85 -10.78
C GLY A 178 16.22 7.85 -9.64
N LEU A 179 15.23 6.97 -9.41
CA LEU A 179 15.33 5.87 -8.46
C LEU A 179 15.98 4.66 -9.14
N SER A 180 16.72 3.87 -8.36
CA SER A 180 17.31 2.63 -8.84
C SER A 180 16.23 1.60 -9.18
N THR A 181 16.46 0.81 -10.22
CA THR A 181 15.67 -0.39 -10.52
C THR A 181 16.29 -1.66 -9.92
N GLU A 182 17.42 -1.52 -9.22
CA GLU A 182 18.05 -2.62 -8.49
C GLU A 182 17.11 -3.13 -7.39
N ASN A 183 16.86 -4.44 -7.39
CA ASN A 183 15.91 -5.10 -6.49
C ASN A 183 14.45 -4.64 -6.65
N ALA A 184 14.05 -4.14 -7.82
CA ALA A 184 12.63 -3.99 -8.13
C ALA A 184 11.90 -5.34 -7.99
N HIS A 185 10.63 -5.30 -7.55
CA HIS A 185 9.82 -6.49 -7.25
C HIS A 185 10.32 -7.28 -6.03
N ASP A 186 10.94 -6.57 -5.08
CA ASP A 186 11.03 -6.95 -3.68
C ASP A 186 10.18 -5.95 -2.88
N ALA A 187 9.25 -6.44 -2.06
CA ALA A 187 8.30 -5.58 -1.36
C ALA A 187 9.00 -4.50 -0.52
N LEU A 188 10.17 -4.76 0.07
CA LEU A 188 10.86 -3.75 0.88
C LEU A 188 11.44 -2.63 0.01
N GLN A 189 11.98 -2.95 -1.16
CA GLN A 189 12.44 -1.94 -2.10
C GLN A 189 11.26 -1.14 -2.69
N ASP A 190 10.19 -1.82 -3.09
CA ASP A 190 8.97 -1.19 -3.62
C ASP A 190 8.32 -0.25 -2.59
N VAL A 191 8.29 -0.63 -1.30
CA VAL A 191 7.85 0.26 -0.20
C VAL A 191 8.75 1.48 -0.05
N LYS A 192 10.07 1.34 -0.16
CA LYS A 192 10.99 2.49 -0.05
C LYS A 192 10.79 3.46 -1.21
N ASP A 193 10.65 2.96 -2.43
CA ASP A 193 10.41 3.78 -3.62
C ASP A 193 9.07 4.50 -3.49
N THR A 194 8.01 3.75 -3.16
CA THR A 194 6.67 4.30 -2.90
C THR A 194 6.70 5.36 -1.81
N ALA A 195 7.41 5.14 -0.71
CA ALA A 195 7.51 6.09 0.38
C ALA A 195 8.21 7.38 -0.06
N ASN A 196 9.30 7.30 -0.82
CA ASN A 196 10.00 8.48 -1.34
C ASN A 196 9.12 9.29 -2.30
N ILE A 197 8.43 8.62 -3.22
CA ILE A 197 7.50 9.26 -4.15
C ILE A 197 6.37 9.93 -3.37
N PHE A 198 5.73 9.21 -2.44
CA PHE A 198 4.69 9.74 -1.58
C PHE A 198 5.14 10.98 -0.79
N ILE A 199 6.31 10.93 -0.16
CA ILE A 199 6.88 12.06 0.59
C ILE A 199 7.10 13.25 -0.32
N LYS A 200 7.63 13.04 -1.54
CA LYS A 200 7.82 14.10 -2.52
C LYS A 200 6.49 14.75 -2.89
N LEU A 201 5.48 13.95 -3.26
CA LEU A 201 4.16 14.45 -3.63
C LEU A 201 3.47 15.18 -2.47
N LEU A 202 3.49 14.62 -1.26
CA LEU A 202 2.83 15.24 -0.11
C LEU A 202 3.52 16.53 0.33
N LYS A 203 4.85 16.62 0.24
CA LYS A 203 5.57 17.88 0.45
C LYS A 203 5.19 18.92 -0.61
N THR A 204 5.06 18.52 -1.87
CA THR A 204 4.58 19.40 -2.94
C THR A 204 3.16 19.88 -2.68
N HIS A 205 2.21 19.00 -2.34
CA HIS A 205 0.84 19.36 -1.97
C HIS A 205 0.80 20.39 -0.85
N ARG A 206 1.61 20.20 0.20
CA ARG A 206 1.71 21.14 1.32
C ARG A 206 2.26 22.51 0.91
N ALA A 207 3.29 22.52 0.05
CA ALA A 207 3.86 23.76 -0.47
C ALA A 207 2.88 24.52 -1.39
N VAL A 208 2.17 23.81 -2.26
CA VAL A 208 1.17 24.40 -3.15
C VAL A 208 -0.02 24.94 -2.34
N TYR A 209 -0.53 24.17 -1.38
CA TYR A 209 -1.62 24.59 -0.49
C TYR A 209 -1.33 25.93 0.22
N GLN A 210 -0.07 26.15 0.65
CA GLN A 210 0.33 27.41 1.28
C GLN A 210 0.20 28.64 0.37
N ASN A 211 0.10 28.44 -0.95
CA ASN A 211 0.01 29.49 -1.96
C ASN A 211 -1.36 29.55 -2.65
N ILE A 212 -2.35 28.75 -2.23
CA ILE A 212 -3.70 28.76 -2.80
C ILE A 212 -4.67 29.47 -1.85
N GLU A 213 -5.46 30.40 -2.39
CA GLU A 213 -6.59 31.01 -1.69
C GLU A 213 -7.86 30.15 -1.86
N PHE A 214 -8.08 29.21 -0.93
CA PHE A 214 -9.31 28.42 -0.91
C PHE A 214 -10.49 29.13 -0.26
N ASP A 215 -10.21 29.99 0.73
CA ASP A 215 -11.26 30.69 1.46
C ASP A 215 -11.99 31.65 0.53
N LYS A 216 -13.29 31.39 0.32
CA LYS A 216 -14.15 32.18 -0.56
C LYS A 216 -13.69 32.22 -2.02
N ALA A 217 -12.96 31.20 -2.50
CA ALA A 217 -12.42 31.12 -3.87
C ALA A 217 -13.45 31.32 -5.01
N PHE A 218 -14.75 31.16 -4.73
CA PHE A 218 -15.85 31.31 -5.69
C PHE A 218 -16.87 32.40 -5.30
N ALA A 219 -16.52 33.28 -4.35
CA ALA A 219 -17.46 34.28 -3.84
C ALA A 219 -17.81 35.38 -4.85
N ASP A 220 -17.04 35.52 -5.93
CA ASP A 220 -17.30 36.43 -7.04
C ASP A 220 -18.25 35.86 -8.11
N GLY A 221 -18.69 34.60 -7.96
CA GLY A 221 -19.56 33.92 -8.91
C GLY A 221 -18.86 33.33 -10.13
N ASN A 222 -17.53 33.36 -10.20
CA ASN A 222 -16.76 32.76 -11.30
C ASN A 222 -16.63 31.24 -11.12
N LEU A 223 -17.64 30.51 -11.60
CA LEU A 223 -17.65 29.04 -11.58
C LEU A 223 -17.05 28.45 -12.87
N TYR A 224 -16.24 27.40 -12.71
CA TYR A 224 -15.65 26.65 -13.83
C TYR A 224 -16.67 25.77 -14.58
N VAL A 225 -17.73 25.33 -13.90
CA VAL A 225 -18.84 24.56 -14.47
C VAL A 225 -20.11 25.40 -14.31
N LYS A 226 -20.82 25.63 -15.42
CA LYS A 226 -22.03 26.47 -15.49
C LYS A 226 -23.24 25.63 -15.88
#